data_AF-A0A060CHP9-F1
#
_entry.id   AF-A0A060CHP9-F1
#
_cell.length_a   1.000
_cell.length_b   1.000
_cell.length_c   1.000
_cell.angle_alpha   90.00
_cell.angle_beta   90.00
_cell.angle_gamma   90.00
#
_symmetry.space_group_name_H-M   'P 1'
#
loop_
_entity.id
_entity.type
_entity.pdbx_description
1 polymer ?
#
loop_
_entity_poly.entity_id
_entity_poly.type
_entity_poly.pdbx_seq_one_letter_code
_entity_poly.pdbx_strand_id
1 'polypeptide(L)'
;MTALKQLKKPIISILIQGRPYELTTVQEVSDAVLIGWFPGQKGAQAIADTLSGNNNPSGRLSISYPLNSQQLPVYYYQRDASKQESYYDQPGAPLYSLEQG
;
A
#
# COMPACT_ATOMS: atom_id res chain seq x y z
N MET A 1 8.54 13.01 -6.64
CA MET A 1 7.15 12.76 -7.11
C MET A 1 6.37 14.03 -7.44
N THR A 2 6.67 15.17 -6.82
CA THR A 2 5.98 16.46 -7.03
C THR A 2 5.96 16.94 -8.48
N ALA A 3 7.00 16.67 -9.27
CA ALA A 3 7.07 17.06 -10.69
C ALA A 3 6.00 16.38 -11.57
N LEU A 4 5.64 15.12 -11.28
CA LEU A 4 4.58 14.43 -12.03
C LEU A 4 3.21 15.01 -11.70
N LYS A 5 2.95 15.32 -10.42
CA LYS A 5 1.69 15.93 -9.97
C LYS A 5 1.42 17.29 -10.63
N GLN A 6 2.47 18.07 -10.93
CA GLN A 6 2.36 19.34 -11.65
C GLN A 6 1.79 19.18 -13.07
N LEU A 7 1.93 18.01 -13.69
CA LEU A 7 1.40 17.74 -15.02
C LEU A 7 -0.14 17.68 -15.06
N LYS A 8 -0.81 17.62 -13.90
CA LYS A 8 -2.28 17.58 -13.76
C LYS A 8 -2.93 16.48 -14.64
N LYS A 9 -2.26 15.35 -14.76
CA LYS A 9 -2.75 14.14 -15.43
C LYS A 9 -3.00 13.06 -14.38
N PRO A 10 -3.93 12.11 -14.64
CA PRO A 10 -4.09 10.96 -13.78
C PRO A 10 -2.76 10.17 -13.65
N ILE A 11 -2.38 9.84 -12.42
CA ILE A 11 -1.15 9.12 -12.09
C ILE A 11 -1.52 7.80 -11.41
N ILE A 12 -1.04 6.70 -11.98
CA ILE A 12 -1.12 5.37 -11.37
C ILE A 12 0.29 4.98 -10.92
N SER A 13 0.47 4.68 -9.64
CA SER A 13 1.73 4.18 -9.09
C SER A 13 1.68 2.66 -8.95
N ILE A 14 2.66 1.97 -9.52
CA ILE A 14 2.80 0.51 -9.42
C ILE A 14 4.00 0.22 -8.52
N LEU A 15 3.75 -0.45 -7.40
CA LEU A 15 4.75 -0.74 -6.38
C LEU A 15 5.28 -2.16 -6.54
N ILE A 16 6.53 -2.25 -7.01
CA ILE A 16 7.30 -3.50 -7.07
C ILE A 16 8.24 -3.52 -5.87
N GLN A 17 7.91 -4.32 -4.86
CA GLN A 17 8.56 -4.27 -3.55
C GLN A 17 8.55 -5.64 -2.85
N GLY A 18 9.53 -5.88 -1.98
CA GLY A 18 9.62 -7.11 -1.18
C GLY A 18 9.07 -7.00 0.24
N ARG A 19 8.76 -5.78 0.70
CA ARG A 19 8.26 -5.49 2.05
C ARG A 19 7.42 -4.21 2.03
N PRO A 20 6.66 -3.91 3.10
CA PRO A 20 6.01 -2.62 3.25
C PRO A 20 7.01 -1.46 3.30
N TYR A 21 6.62 -0.35 2.69
CA TYR A 21 7.28 0.95 2.75
C TYR A 21 6.25 2.01 3.09
N GLU A 22 6.65 3.11 3.71
CA GLU A 22 5.73 4.22 3.96
C GLU A 22 5.11 4.72 2.63
N LEU A 23 3.76 4.67 2.52
CA LEU A 23 3.03 4.98 1.29
C LEU A 23 2.38 6.35 1.27
N THR A 24 2.46 7.11 2.37
CA THR A 24 1.81 8.42 2.55
C THR A 24 2.04 9.34 1.33
N THR A 25 3.31 9.55 0.96
CA THR A 25 3.66 10.38 -0.20
C THR A 25 3.16 9.80 -1.52
N VAL A 26 3.19 8.47 -1.69
CA VAL A 26 2.73 7.82 -2.94
C VAL A 26 1.22 8.00 -3.10
N GLN A 27 0.45 7.80 -2.02
CA GLN A 27 -1.00 7.99 -2.01
C GLN A 27 -1.38 9.46 -2.27
N GLU A 28 -0.65 10.40 -1.69
CA GLU A 28 -0.93 11.83 -1.87
C GLU A 28 -0.76 12.32 -3.32
N VAL A 29 0.09 11.65 -4.10
CA VAL A 29 0.41 12.07 -5.48
C VAL A 29 -0.26 11.22 -6.55
N SER A 30 -0.79 10.05 -6.20
CA SER A 30 -1.33 9.09 -7.16
C SER A 30 -2.85 9.02 -7.07
N ASP A 31 -3.53 8.95 -8.21
CA ASP A 31 -4.98 8.71 -8.26
C ASP A 31 -5.31 7.23 -8.02
N ALA A 32 -4.37 6.32 -8.30
CA ALA A 32 -4.47 4.91 -7.96
C ALA A 32 -3.10 4.31 -7.61
N VAL A 33 -3.10 3.29 -6.75
CA VAL A 33 -1.90 2.54 -6.36
C VAL A 33 -2.14 1.05 -6.53
N LEU A 34 -1.24 0.36 -7.25
CA LEU A 34 -1.23 -1.09 -7.42
C LEU A 34 0.02 -1.67 -6.75
N ILE A 35 -0.17 -2.54 -5.75
CA ILE A 35 0.94 -3.27 -5.13
C ILE A 35 1.13 -4.59 -5.89
N GLY A 36 2.22 -4.69 -6.67
CA GLY A 36 2.57 -5.87 -7.46
C GLY A 36 3.54 -6.83 -6.77
N TRP A 37 4.08 -6.45 -5.60
CA TRP A 37 5.15 -7.20 -4.91
C TRP A 37 6.33 -7.51 -5.85
N PHE A 38 6.85 -8.74 -5.83
CA PHE A 38 7.70 -9.26 -6.90
C PHE A 38 6.87 -10.19 -7.79
N PRO A 39 6.32 -9.69 -8.92
CA PRO A 39 5.30 -10.41 -9.69
C PRO A 39 5.85 -11.49 -10.61
N GLY A 40 7.14 -11.85 -10.47
CA GLY A 40 7.80 -12.87 -11.27
C GLY A 40 7.97 -12.52 -12.75
N GLN A 41 8.38 -13.50 -13.55
CA GLN A 41 8.72 -13.33 -14.97
C GLN A 41 7.54 -12.88 -15.86
N LYS A 42 6.32 -13.26 -15.48
CA LYS A 42 5.08 -12.86 -16.18
C LYS A 42 4.44 -11.60 -15.58
N GLY A 43 5.11 -10.95 -14.63
CA GLY A 43 4.55 -9.84 -13.88
C GLY A 43 4.18 -8.63 -14.73
N ALA A 44 4.98 -8.30 -15.74
CA ALA A 44 4.67 -7.19 -16.66
C ALA A 44 3.35 -7.44 -17.41
N GLN A 45 3.13 -8.66 -17.89
CA GLN A 45 1.88 -9.04 -18.56
C GLN A 45 0.70 -8.97 -17.59
N ALA A 46 0.85 -9.54 -16.39
CA ALA A 46 -0.21 -9.51 -15.37
C ALA A 46 -0.61 -8.08 -14.96
N ILE A 47 0.38 -7.19 -14.81
CA ILE A 47 0.14 -5.77 -14.51
C ILE A 47 -0.57 -5.08 -15.68
N ALA A 48 -0.12 -5.31 -16.92
CA ALA A 48 -0.75 -4.72 -18.10
C ALA A 48 -2.22 -5.15 -18.23
N ASP A 49 -2.51 -6.45 -18.05
CA ASP A 49 -3.87 -6.98 -18.09
C ASP A 49 -4.74 -6.43 -16.96
N THR A 50 -4.15 -6.15 -15.79
CA THR A 50 -4.87 -5.54 -14.67
C THR A 50 -5.23 -4.08 -14.98
N LEU A 51 -4.29 -3.31 -15.51
CA LEU A 51 -4.50 -1.90 -15.84
C LEU A 51 -5.43 -1.69 -17.04
N SER A 52 -5.45 -2.63 -17.99
CA SER A 52 -6.37 -2.60 -19.13
C SER A 52 -7.77 -3.12 -18.80
N GLY A 53 -7.97 -3.71 -17.62
CA GLY A 53 -9.23 -4.30 -17.18
C GLY A 53 -9.49 -5.72 -17.72
N ASN A 54 -8.53 -6.35 -18.39
CA ASN A 54 -8.60 -7.76 -18.77
C ASN A 54 -8.55 -8.70 -17.56
N ASN A 55 -7.98 -8.23 -16.44
CA ASN A 55 -7.95 -8.89 -15.16
C ASN A 55 -8.43 -7.92 -14.07
N ASN A 56 -9.44 -8.32 -13.29
CA ASN A 56 -9.90 -7.52 -12.16
C ASN A 56 -9.04 -7.84 -10.92
N PRO A 57 -8.35 -6.86 -10.29
CA PRO A 57 -7.53 -7.12 -9.12
C PRO A 57 -8.36 -7.75 -7.99
N SER A 58 -7.85 -8.86 -7.44
CA SER A 58 -8.49 -9.62 -6.36
C SER A 58 -7.54 -9.93 -5.20
N GLY A 59 -6.35 -9.31 -5.21
CA GLY A 59 -5.38 -9.43 -4.13
C GLY A 59 -5.91 -8.89 -2.81
N ARG A 60 -5.44 -9.47 -1.72
CA ARG A 60 -5.78 -9.09 -0.33
C ARG A 60 -4.47 -9.01 0.45
N LEU A 61 -4.28 -7.97 1.25
CA LEU A 61 -3.05 -7.84 2.05
C LEU A 61 -2.96 -8.97 3.09
N SER A 62 -1.86 -9.72 3.07
CA SER A 62 -1.56 -10.78 4.06
C SER A 62 -0.94 -10.26 5.36
N ILE A 63 -0.81 -8.94 5.48
CA ILE A 63 -0.23 -8.23 6.63
C ILE A 63 -0.99 -6.92 6.86
N SER A 64 -0.92 -6.39 8.08
CA SER A 64 -1.29 -5.00 8.35
C SER A 64 -0.19 -4.08 7.81
N TYR A 65 -0.56 -3.13 6.97
CA TYR A 65 0.36 -2.20 6.33
C TYR A 65 0.59 -1.00 7.25
N PRO A 66 1.83 -0.75 7.73
CA PRO A 66 2.10 0.32 8.68
C PRO A 66 1.97 1.70 8.00
N LEU A 67 1.59 2.71 8.79
CA LEU A 67 1.63 4.11 8.36
C LEU A 67 3.06 4.56 8.09
N ASN A 68 3.98 4.24 9.02
CA ASN A 68 5.41 4.47 8.89
C ASN A 68 6.19 3.49 9.78
N SER A 69 7.52 3.58 9.77
CA SER A 69 8.40 2.70 10.52
C SER A 69 8.26 2.82 12.05
N GLN A 70 7.81 3.97 12.57
CA GLN A 70 7.70 4.24 14.00
C GLN A 70 6.52 3.50 14.66
N GLN A 71 5.54 3.08 13.85
CA GLN A 71 4.38 2.32 14.33
C GLN A 71 4.70 0.84 14.62
N LEU A 72 5.85 0.35 14.18
CA LEU A 72 6.18 -1.06 14.32
C LEU A 72 6.36 -1.45 15.80
N PRO A 73 5.88 -2.64 16.21
CA PRO A 73 5.26 -3.67 15.38
C PRO A 73 3.76 -3.44 15.14
N VAL A 74 3.31 -3.61 13.90
CA VAL A 74 1.89 -3.52 13.48
C VAL A 74 1.44 -4.86 12.94
N TYR A 75 0.46 -5.49 13.59
CA TYR A 75 -0.11 -6.77 13.17
C TYR A 75 -1.53 -6.94 13.74
N TYR A 76 -2.36 -7.71 13.05
CA TYR A 76 -3.80 -7.77 13.34
C TYR A 76 -4.18 -8.44 14.67
N TYR A 77 -3.33 -9.34 15.19
CA TYR A 77 -3.60 -10.13 16.40
C TYR A 77 -2.91 -9.56 17.66
N GLN A 78 -2.82 -8.22 17.76
CA GLN A 78 -2.28 -7.57 18.96
C GLN A 78 -3.13 -7.88 20.20
N ARG A 79 -2.48 -8.12 21.33
CA ARG A 79 -3.16 -8.22 22.63
C ARG A 79 -3.64 -6.84 23.06
N ASP A 80 -4.82 -6.75 23.66
CA ASP A 80 -5.39 -5.46 24.10
C ASP A 80 -4.43 -4.63 24.97
N ALA A 81 -3.68 -5.29 25.86
CA ALA A 81 -2.70 -4.62 26.72
C ALA A 81 -1.49 -4.00 25.97
N SER A 82 -1.19 -4.48 24.76
CA SER A 82 -0.07 -4.02 23.93
C SER A 82 -0.51 -3.14 22.77
N LYS A 83 -1.79 -3.18 22.41
CA LYS A 83 -2.38 -2.42 21.31
C LYS A 83 -2.34 -0.93 21.66
N GLN A 84 -1.66 -0.15 20.84
CA GLN A 84 -1.71 1.31 20.93
C GLN A 84 -2.92 1.79 20.13
N GLU A 85 -3.90 2.40 20.80
CA GLU A 85 -5.06 3.00 20.12
C GLU A 85 -4.66 4.24 19.32
N SER A 86 -3.78 5.09 19.87
CA SER A 86 -3.19 6.24 19.20
C SER A 86 -1.87 6.63 19.84
N TYR A 87 -0.95 7.14 19.04
CA TYR A 87 0.25 7.83 19.48
C TYR A 87 -0.05 9.33 19.63
N TYR A 88 0.89 10.09 20.18
CA TYR A 88 0.71 11.54 20.37
C TYR A 88 0.55 12.29 19.04
N ASP A 89 1.25 11.85 18.02
CA ASP A 89 1.41 12.49 16.72
C ASP A 89 0.66 11.78 15.57
N GLN A 90 0.15 10.56 15.82
CA GLN A 90 -0.48 9.76 14.77
C GLN A 90 -1.46 8.71 15.32
N PRO A 91 -2.45 8.28 14.51
CA PRO A 91 -3.32 7.16 14.87
C PRO A 91 -2.53 5.86 15.09
N GLY A 92 -3.04 5.00 15.98
CA GLY A 92 -2.47 3.68 16.25
C GLY A 92 -2.89 2.61 15.24
N ALA A 93 -3.93 2.90 14.44
CA ALA A 93 -4.44 2.02 13.39
C ALA A 93 -3.44 1.91 12.21
N PRO A 94 -3.34 0.75 11.55
CA PRO A 94 -2.52 0.61 10.35
C PRO A 94 -3.04 1.50 9.22
N LEU A 95 -2.18 1.83 8.26
CA LEU A 95 -2.61 2.51 7.04
C LEU A 95 -3.59 1.65 6.23
N TYR A 96 -3.29 0.35 6.16
CA TYR A 96 -4.20 -0.65 5.60
C TYR A 96 -4.28 -1.87 6.49
N SER A 97 -5.49 -2.36 6.73
CA SER A 97 -5.72 -3.54 7.56
C SER A 97 -5.38 -4.84 6.81
N LEU A 98 -5.26 -5.93 7.58
CA LEU A 98 -5.21 -7.27 6.99
C LEU A 98 -6.44 -7.49 6.09
N GLU A 99 -6.25 -8.21 5.00
CA GLU A 99 -7.28 -8.54 4.02
C GLU A 99 -7.88 -7.33 3.28
N GLN A 100 -7.27 -6.16 3.38
CA GLN A 100 -7.72 -5.02 2.59
C GLN A 100 -7.23 -5.13 1.14
N GLY A 101 -8.10 -4.79 0.19
CA GLY A 101 -7.87 -4.78 -1.25
C GLY A 101 -9.16 -4.96 -2.03
#